data_AF-A0A7S4MKE6-F1
#
_entry.id   AF-A0A7S4MKE6-F1
#
_cell.length_a   1.000
_cell.length_b   1.000
_cell.length_c   1.000
_cell.angle_alpha   90.00
_cell.angle_beta   90.00
_cell.angle_gamma   90.00
#
_symmetry.space_group_name_H-M   'P 1'
#
loop_
_entity.id
_entity.type
_entity.pdbx_description
1 polymer ?
#
loop_
_entity_poly.entity_id
_entity_poly.type
_entity_poly.pdbx_seq_one_letter_code
_entity_poly.pdbx_strand_id
1 'polypeptide(L)'
;LGNICLGTDRAGLARQEAAAEAGALRTVVQAMQAHPGEATVQDDGCLALGYICLGTDASGMMRKQAAADAGALRAIANALRTHAGVTQVQASGCRALGFICSG
;
A
#
# COMPACT_ATOMS: atom_id res chain seq x y z
N LEU A 1 -3.33 -6.59 -9.15
CA LEU A 1 -4.59 -5.94 -8.65
C LEU A 1 -4.44 -4.43 -8.39
N GLY A 2 -3.27 -3.82 -8.64
CA GLY A 2 -2.92 -2.46 -8.21
C GLY A 2 -3.62 -1.26 -8.86
N ASN A 3 -4.40 -1.41 -9.94
CA ASN A 3 -4.95 -0.25 -10.68
C ASN A 3 -6.34 0.21 -10.20
N ILE A 4 -6.99 -0.52 -9.28
CA ILE A 4 -8.38 -0.24 -8.87
C ILE A 4 -8.48 1.01 -7.99
N CYS A 5 -7.40 1.54 -7.44
CA CYS A 5 -7.40 2.77 -6.63
C CYS A 5 -6.69 3.96 -7.30
N LEU A 6 -6.31 3.82 -8.58
CA LEU A 6 -5.61 4.88 -9.30
C LEU A 6 -6.59 6.01 -9.66
N GLY A 7 -6.37 7.21 -9.11
CA GLY A 7 -7.14 8.41 -9.40
C GLY A 7 -7.19 9.36 -8.20
N THR A 8 -6.92 10.64 -8.43
CA THR A 8 -7.16 11.73 -7.46
C THR A 8 -8.48 12.46 -7.72
N ASP A 9 -9.25 11.96 -8.69
CA ASP A 9 -10.61 12.41 -8.96
C ASP A 9 -11.59 11.85 -7.92
N ARG A 10 -12.81 12.38 -7.89
CA ARG A 10 -13.84 11.96 -6.91
C ARG A 10 -14.10 10.45 -6.94
N ALA A 11 -14.04 9.83 -8.12
CA ALA A 11 -14.21 8.39 -8.29
C ALA A 11 -13.01 7.58 -7.76
N GLY A 12 -11.79 8.10 -7.87
CA GLY A 12 -10.59 7.51 -7.27
C GLY A 12 -10.62 7.57 -5.74
N LEU A 13 -10.99 8.72 -5.18
CA LEU A 13 -11.15 8.89 -3.73
C LEU A 13 -12.20 7.93 -3.16
N ALA A 14 -13.37 7.83 -3.79
CA ALA A 14 -14.44 6.92 -3.36
C ALA A 14 -14.00 5.44 -3.39
N ARG A 15 -13.21 5.03 -4.39
CA ARG A 15 -12.67 3.66 -4.45
C ARG A 15 -11.64 3.40 -3.35
N GLN A 16 -10.80 4.38 -3.04
CA GLN A 16 -9.81 4.26 -1.97
C GLN A 16 -10.47 4.16 -0.59
N GLU A 17 -11.50 4.98 -0.33
CA GLU A 17 -12.30 4.93 0.89
C GLU A 17 -13.01 3.58 1.03
N ALA A 18 -13.74 3.15 0.00
CA ALA A 18 -14.42 1.86 0.00
C ALA A 18 -13.46 0.68 0.21
N ALA A 19 -12.26 0.73 -0.37
CA ALA A 19 -11.23 -0.29 -0.16
C ALA A 19 -10.73 -0.30 1.30
N ALA A 20 -10.50 0.86 1.89
CA ALA A 20 -10.07 0.97 3.29
C ALA A 20 -11.17 0.45 4.25
N GLU A 21 -12.42 0.84 4.02
CA GLU A 21 -13.59 0.37 4.81
C GLU A 21 -13.81 -1.14 4.67
N ALA A 22 -13.56 -1.71 3.49
CA ALA A 22 -13.61 -3.15 3.25
C ALA A 22 -12.44 -3.92 3.90
N GLY A 23 -11.53 -3.25 4.61
CA GLY A 23 -10.41 -3.88 5.30
C GLY A 23 -9.22 -4.24 4.41
N ALA A 24 -9.16 -3.71 3.18
CA ALA A 24 -8.15 -4.09 2.19
C ALA A 24 -6.71 -3.88 2.71
N LEU A 25 -6.46 -2.84 3.51
CA LEU A 25 -5.15 -2.57 4.11
C LEU A 25 -4.64 -3.77 4.92
N ARG A 26 -5.48 -4.32 5.80
CA ARG A 26 -5.13 -5.49 6.63
C ARG A 26 -4.93 -6.73 5.77
N THR A 27 -5.83 -6.97 4.81
CA THR A 27 -5.75 -8.13 3.91
C THR A 27 -4.47 -8.12 3.09
N VAL A 28 -4.10 -6.97 2.52
CA VAL A 28 -2.85 -6.84 1.74
C VAL A 28 -1.63 -7.07 2.61
N VAL A 29 -1.59 -6.48 3.83
CA VAL A 29 -0.48 -6.73 4.76
C VAL A 29 -0.35 -8.21 5.11
N GLN A 30 -1.46 -8.89 5.39
CA GLN A 30 -1.45 -10.32 5.69
C GLN A 30 -0.96 -11.16 4.50
N ALA A 31 -1.39 -10.84 3.28
CA ALA A 31 -0.92 -11.52 2.08
C ALA A 31 0.60 -11.34 1.88
N MET A 32 1.11 -10.12 2.04
CA MET A 32 2.55 -9.85 1.97
C MET A 32 3.34 -10.61 3.05
N GLN A 33 2.79 -10.74 4.26
CA GLN A 33 3.42 -11.50 5.35
C GLN A 33 3.38 -13.01 5.14
N ALA A 34 2.32 -13.54 4.53
CA ALA A 34 2.16 -14.96 4.23
C ALA A 34 3.05 -15.41 3.05
N HIS A 35 3.35 -14.50 2.12
CA HIS A 35 4.12 -14.81 0.91
C HIS A 35 5.38 -13.93 0.77
N PRO A 36 6.31 -13.92 1.74
CA PRO A 36 7.45 -13.01 1.75
C PRO A 36 8.43 -13.28 0.59
N GLY A 37 8.53 -14.53 0.12
CA GLY A 37 9.41 -14.93 -0.98
C GLY A 37 8.86 -14.66 -2.38
N GLU A 38 7.58 -14.30 -2.51
CA GLU A 38 6.93 -14.11 -3.82
C GLU A 38 7.03 -12.65 -4.27
N ALA A 39 8.01 -12.35 -5.13
CA ALA A 39 8.31 -10.99 -5.57
C ALA A 39 7.08 -10.26 -6.15
N THR A 40 6.24 -10.97 -6.92
CA THR A 40 5.01 -10.40 -7.50
C THR A 40 4.00 -10.01 -6.42
N VAL A 41 3.82 -10.83 -5.38
CA VAL A 41 2.91 -10.50 -4.25
C VAL A 41 3.43 -9.30 -3.48
N GLN A 42 4.75 -9.19 -3.30
CA GLN A 42 5.36 -8.04 -2.63
C GLN A 42 5.20 -6.76 -3.44
N ASP A 43 5.38 -6.82 -4.77
CA ASP A 43 5.21 -5.68 -5.68
C ASP A 43 3.75 -5.20 -5.71
N ASP A 44 2.80 -6.11 -5.99
CA ASP A 44 1.37 -5.81 -5.99
C ASP A 44 0.90 -5.29 -4.63
N GLY A 45 1.41 -5.86 -3.54
CA GLY A 45 1.09 -5.44 -2.18
C GLY A 45 1.59 -4.02 -1.87
N CYS A 46 2.83 -3.69 -2.24
CA CYS A 46 3.36 -2.34 -2.10
C CYS A 46 2.53 -1.33 -2.91
N LEU A 47 2.20 -1.63 -4.17
CA LEU A 47 1.38 -0.75 -5.01
C LEU A 47 -0.01 -0.53 -4.42
N ALA A 48 -0.68 -1.60 -3.98
CA ALA A 48 -2.01 -1.51 -3.41
C ALA A 48 -2.02 -0.65 -2.14
N LEU A 49 -1.09 -0.87 -1.21
CA LEU A 49 -0.96 -0.05 0.00
C LEU A 49 -0.68 1.42 -0.35
N GLY A 50 0.24 1.67 -1.28
CA GLY A 50 0.55 3.02 -1.72
C GLY A 50 -0.66 3.74 -2.31
N TYR A 51 -1.43 3.11 -3.19
CA TYR A 51 -2.58 3.73 -3.83
C TYR A 51 -3.77 3.90 -2.90
N ILE A 52 -4.02 2.96 -1.98
CA ILE A 52 -5.05 3.12 -0.96
C ILE A 52 -4.70 4.27 -0.01
N CYS A 53 -3.41 4.58 0.21
CA CYS A 53 -2.98 5.69 1.08
C CYS A 53 -2.72 7.01 0.34
N LEU A 54 -2.96 7.07 -0.98
CA LEU A 54 -2.74 8.28 -1.76
C LEU A 54 -3.78 9.35 -1.41
N GLY A 55 -3.29 10.56 -1.10
CA GLY A 55 -4.12 11.72 -0.77
C GLY A 55 -3.52 12.53 0.39
N THR A 56 -3.78 13.83 0.41
CA THR A 56 -3.34 14.75 1.48
C THR A 56 -4.53 15.44 2.17
N ASP A 57 -5.75 15.03 1.84
CA ASP A 57 -6.96 15.45 2.54
C ASP A 57 -7.16 14.65 3.84
N ALA A 58 -8.17 15.02 4.63
CA ALA A 58 -8.47 14.36 5.89
C ALA A 58 -8.71 12.85 5.72
N SER A 59 -9.43 12.45 4.67
CA SER A 59 -9.64 11.03 4.33
C SER A 59 -8.34 10.31 3.99
N GLY A 60 -7.44 10.93 3.24
CA GLY A 60 -6.10 10.42 2.96
C GLY A 60 -5.30 10.21 4.25
N MET A 61 -5.31 11.18 5.17
CA MET A 61 -4.62 11.07 6.44
C MET A 61 -5.18 9.95 7.33
N MET A 62 -6.50 9.76 7.37
CA MET A 62 -7.12 8.62 8.06
C MET A 62 -6.69 7.28 7.45
N ARG A 63 -6.63 7.18 6.11
CA ARG A 63 -6.16 5.95 5.43
C ARG A 63 -4.68 5.66 5.70
N LYS A 64 -3.83 6.69 5.76
CA LYS A 64 -2.41 6.54 6.14
C LYS A 64 -2.26 6.04 7.58
N GLN A 65 -3.03 6.60 8.52
CA GLN A 65 -3.03 6.12 9.90
C GLN A 65 -3.51 4.66 9.99
N ALA A 66 -4.61 4.32 9.32
CA ALA A 66 -5.12 2.95 9.29
C ALA A 66 -4.10 1.96 8.70
N ALA A 67 -3.32 2.38 7.70
CA ALA A 67 -2.26 1.54 7.13
C ALA A 67 -1.09 1.35 8.11
N ALA A 68 -0.71 2.39 8.84
CA ALA A 68 0.29 2.30 9.91
C ALA A 68 -0.17 1.31 11.00
N ASP A 69 -1.42 1.42 11.45
CA ASP A 69 -2.02 0.54 12.45
C ASP A 69 -2.14 -0.91 11.95
N ALA A 70 -2.36 -1.11 10.65
CA ALA A 70 -2.34 -2.42 10.02
C ALA A 70 -0.92 -3.02 9.87
N GLY A 71 0.13 -2.26 10.17
CA GLY A 71 1.52 -2.71 10.06
C GLY A 71 2.12 -2.61 8.65
N ALA A 72 1.54 -1.78 7.78
CA ALA A 72 1.97 -1.62 6.39
C ALA A 72 3.45 -1.25 6.27
N LEU A 73 3.94 -0.32 7.11
CA LEU A 73 5.34 0.12 7.09
C LEU A 73 6.31 -1.04 7.31
N ARG A 74 6.03 -1.91 8.28
CA ARG A 74 6.86 -3.09 8.58
C ARG A 74 6.80 -4.10 7.43
N ALA A 75 5.63 -4.32 6.84
CA ALA A 75 5.46 -5.23 5.71
C ALA A 75 6.26 -4.76 4.49
N ILE A 76 6.14 -3.47 4.13
CA ILE A 76 6.88 -2.87 3.02
C ILE A 76 8.39 -2.90 3.26
N ALA A 77 8.85 -2.54 4.46
CA ALA A 77 10.28 -2.63 4.80
C ALA A 77 10.81 -4.07 4.73
N ASN A 78 9.98 -5.07 5.06
CA ASN A 78 10.36 -6.46 4.90
C ASN A 78 10.46 -6.86 3.42
N ALA A 79 9.47 -6.48 2.61
CA ALA A 79 9.46 -6.69 1.16
C ALA A 79 10.74 -6.16 0.50
N LEU A 80 11.10 -4.90 0.83
CA LEU A 80 12.30 -4.25 0.31
C LEU A 80 13.60 -4.99 0.69
N ARG A 81 13.68 -5.54 1.90
CA ARG A 81 14.86 -6.32 2.33
C ARG A 81 14.92 -7.68 1.69
N THR A 82 13.80 -8.41 1.64
CA THR A 82 13.73 -9.76 1.06
C THR A 82 13.99 -9.73 -0.45
N HIS A 83 13.56 -8.67 -1.14
CA HIS A 83 13.68 -8.51 -2.59
C HIS A 83 14.61 -7.37 -2.98
N ALA A 84 15.77 -7.25 -2.31
CA ALA A 84 16.74 -6.17 -2.55
C ALA A 84 17.21 -6.09 -4.01
N GLY A 85 17.27 -7.22 -4.72
CA GLY A 85 17.66 -7.30 -6.13
C GLY A 85 16.51 -7.13 -7.14
N VAL A 86 15.26 -7.02 -6.69
CA VAL A 86 14.10 -6.93 -7.60
C VAL A 86 13.67 -5.47 -7.73
N THR A 87 14.07 -4.84 -8.84
CA THR A 87 13.86 -3.41 -9.09
C THR A 87 12.40 -2.97 -8.96
N GLN A 88 11.45 -3.82 -9.38
CA GLN A 88 10.02 -3.52 -9.30
C GLN A 88 9.56 -3.39 -7.84
N VAL A 89 9.89 -4.37 -6.99
CA VAL A 89 9.57 -4.33 -5.55
C VAL A 89 10.22 -3.12 -4.88
N GLN A 90 11.46 -2.78 -5.25
CA GLN A 90 12.13 -1.58 -4.74
C GLN A 90 11.40 -0.29 -5.12
N ALA A 91 11.05 -0.13 -6.40
CA ALA A 91 10.37 1.06 -6.88
C ALA A 91 8.98 1.23 -6.25
N SER A 92 8.19 0.15 -6.22
CA SER A 92 6.85 0.14 -5.65
C SER A 92 6.87 0.34 -4.14
N GLY A 93 7.77 -0.33 -3.42
CA GLY A 93 7.90 -0.19 -1.97
C GLY A 93 8.34 1.21 -1.56
N CYS A 94 9.34 1.80 -2.22
CA CYS A 94 9.76 3.17 -1.94
C CYS A 94 8.64 4.19 -2.22
N ARG A 95 7.90 4.01 -3.32
CA ARG A 95 6.74 4.85 -3.64
C ARG A 95 5.64 4.73 -2.58
N ALA A 96 5.34 3.50 -2.15
CA ALA A 96 4.35 3.24 -1.11
C ALA A 96 4.73 3.92 0.22
N LEU A 97 5.99 3.82 0.64
CA LEU A 97 6.48 4.54 1.82
C LEU A 97 6.33 6.06 1.67
N GLY A 98 6.64 6.62 0.50
CA GLY A 98 6.45 8.04 0.24
C GLY A 98 4.98 8.48 0.38
N PHE A 99 4.05 7.69 -0.12
CA PHE A 99 2.62 7.99 0.03
C PHE A 99 2.15 7.87 1.49
N ILE A 100 2.53 6.79 2.18
CA ILE A 100 2.07 6.53 3.56
C ILE A 100 2.65 7.55 4.54
N CYS A 101 3.91 7.96 4.36
CA CYS A 101 4.61 8.85 5.30
C CYS A 101 4.45 10.34 4.98
N SER A 102 3.84 10.71 3.84
CA SER A 102 3.60 12.11 3.51
C SER A 102 2.45 12.70 4.34
N GLY A 103 2.58 13.97 4.74
CA GLY A 103 1.55 14.78 5.40
C GLY A 103 1.14 15.95 4.53
#